data_AF-A0A6B3IDG7-F1
#
_entry.id   AF-A0A6B3IDG7-F1
#
_cell.length_a   1.000
_cell.length_b   1.000
_cell.length_c   1.000
_cell.angle_alpha   90.00
_cell.angle_beta   90.00
_cell.angle_gamma   90.00
#
_symmetry.space_group_name_H-M   'P 1'
#
loop_
_entity.id
_entity.type
_entity.pdbx_description
1 polymer ?
#
loop_
_entity_poly.entity_id
_entity_poly.type
_entity_poly.pdbx_seq_one_letter_code
_entity_poly.pdbx_strand_id
1 'polypeptide(L)'
;GGRYTGPRIDKLYTDLLQRPGTLFPAVVSAFVGLRGDFDPGEAHSTTHLLSDEDGQGLPGALQNSLVVQARSRYSDGFAPPGRSVLHCTYFSDYAYWKELRTRDRKEYRRRKQDVAGFVRTFLERRSPGIGDRIDLVDV
;
A
#
# COMPACT_ATOMS: atom_id res chain seq x y z
N GLY A 1 -20.16 -19.35 25.11
CA GLY A 1 -20.43 -18.31 24.10
C GLY A 1 -20.83 -17.04 24.82
N GLY A 2 -20.30 -15.90 24.41
CA GLY A 2 -20.71 -14.60 24.96
C GLY A 2 -22.04 -14.14 24.38
N ARG A 3 -22.63 -13.09 24.94
CA ARG A 3 -23.92 -12.51 24.52
C ARG A 3 -24.00 -12.15 23.02
N TYR A 4 -22.85 -11.95 22.36
CA TYR A 4 -22.73 -11.58 20.93
C TYR A 4 -21.87 -12.56 20.11
N THR A 5 -21.50 -13.71 20.67
CA THR A 5 -20.64 -14.70 19.99
C THR A 5 -21.31 -16.07 20.01
N GLY A 6 -20.97 -16.91 19.04
CA GLY A 6 -21.49 -18.26 18.95
C GLY A 6 -20.70 -19.08 17.94
N PRO A 7 -20.98 -20.39 17.82
CA PRO A 7 -20.12 -21.31 17.08
C PRO A 7 -19.82 -20.88 15.63
N ARG A 8 -20.76 -20.21 14.97
CA ARG A 8 -20.59 -19.68 13.61
C ARG A 8 -19.63 -18.48 13.56
N ILE A 9 -19.77 -17.54 14.50
CA ILE A 9 -18.88 -16.38 14.62
C ILE A 9 -17.49 -16.85 15.06
N ASP A 10 -17.40 -17.76 16.03
CA ASP A 10 -16.14 -18.31 16.50
C ASP A 10 -15.42 -19.08 15.37
N LYS A 11 -16.14 -19.85 14.54
CA LYS A 11 -15.57 -20.50 13.34
C LYS A 11 -15.07 -19.48 12.32
N LEU A 12 -15.83 -18.42 12.03
CA LEU A 12 -15.41 -17.37 11.09
C LEU A 12 -14.15 -16.66 11.57
N TYR A 13 -14.11 -16.27 12.84
CA TYR A 13 -13.07 -15.38 13.36
C TYR A 13 -11.84 -16.07 13.97
N THR A 14 -11.95 -17.34 14.33
CA THR A 14 -10.86 -18.09 14.97
C THR A 14 -10.30 -19.19 14.08
N ASP A 15 -11.15 -19.85 13.27
CA ASP A 15 -10.74 -20.96 12.39
C ASP A 15 -10.53 -20.48 10.94
N LEU A 16 -11.60 -20.02 10.28
CA LEU A 16 -11.53 -19.63 8.86
C LEU A 16 -10.57 -18.46 8.61
N LEU A 17 -10.51 -17.50 9.53
CA LEU A 17 -9.57 -16.37 9.45
C LEU A 17 -8.09 -16.80 9.47
N GLN A 18 -7.76 -17.98 9.99
CA GLN A 18 -6.39 -18.49 10.02
C GLN A 18 -6.10 -19.52 8.91
N ARG A 19 -7.11 -19.89 8.10
CA ARG A 19 -6.94 -20.88 7.04
C ARG A 19 -6.26 -20.25 5.82
N PRO A 20 -5.16 -20.85 5.32
CA PRO A 20 -4.53 -20.42 4.07
C PRO A 20 -5.54 -20.32 2.93
N GLY A 21 -5.49 -19.22 2.15
CA GLY A 21 -6.39 -18.98 1.02
C GLY A 21 -7.82 -18.54 1.36
N THR A 22 -8.16 -18.37 2.64
CA THR A 22 -9.53 -17.99 3.07
C THR A 22 -9.69 -16.48 3.30
N LEU A 23 -8.58 -15.75 3.48
CA LEU A 23 -8.60 -14.30 3.64
C LEU A 23 -8.29 -13.58 2.33
N PHE A 24 -9.04 -12.51 2.07
CA PHE A 24 -8.58 -11.47 1.16
C PHE A 24 -7.29 -10.89 1.75
N PRO A 25 -6.21 -10.79 0.95
CA PRO A 25 -4.95 -10.28 1.46
C PRO A 25 -5.12 -8.87 2.02
N ALA A 26 -4.41 -8.58 3.12
CA ALA A 26 -4.30 -7.20 3.57
C ALA A 26 -3.56 -6.38 2.51
N VAL A 27 -3.62 -5.05 2.63
CA VAL A 27 -2.88 -4.15 1.77
C VAL A 27 -1.95 -3.29 2.60
N VAL A 28 -0.78 -3.00 2.04
CA VAL A 28 -0.02 -1.83 2.44
C VAL A 28 -0.44 -0.68 1.53
N SER A 29 -0.69 0.47 2.13
CA SER A 29 -1.10 1.70 1.45
C SER A 29 -0.03 2.76 1.64
N ALA A 30 0.58 3.20 0.54
CA ALA A 30 1.46 4.35 0.50
C ALA A 30 0.75 5.53 -0.17
N PHE A 31 0.62 6.64 0.54
CA PHE A 31 0.06 7.89 0.01
C PHE A 31 1.19 8.83 -0.37
N VAL A 32 1.21 9.26 -1.62
CA VAL A 32 2.25 10.13 -2.19
C VAL A 32 1.65 11.50 -2.42
N GLY A 33 2.14 12.51 -1.69
CA GLY A 33 1.76 13.90 -1.90
C GLY A 33 2.65 14.55 -2.97
N LEU A 34 2.03 15.16 -3.98
CA LEU A 34 2.69 15.74 -5.14
C LEU A 34 2.42 17.24 -5.27
N ARG A 35 3.42 17.99 -5.75
CA ARG A 35 3.25 19.33 -6.30
C ARG A 35 2.75 19.28 -7.74
N GLY A 36 1.67 20.00 -8.00
CA GLY A 36 0.96 20.00 -9.27
C GLY A 36 0.12 18.74 -9.49
N ASP A 37 -0.44 18.66 -10.70
CA ASP A 37 -1.26 17.52 -11.11
C ASP A 37 -0.40 16.37 -11.64
N PHE A 38 -0.99 15.18 -11.61
CA PHE A 38 -0.45 14.00 -12.27
C PHE A 38 -0.85 14.00 -13.76
N ASP A 39 -0.05 13.37 -14.62
CA ASP A 39 -0.21 13.39 -16.08
C ASP A 39 -1.65 13.02 -16.51
N PRO A 40 -2.42 13.95 -17.10
CA PRO A 40 -3.82 13.72 -17.47
C PRO A 40 -4.02 12.59 -18.47
N GLY A 41 -2.98 12.20 -19.23
CA GLY A 41 -3.01 11.07 -20.15
C GLY A 41 -2.96 9.70 -19.46
N GLU A 42 -2.53 9.62 -18.19
CA GLU A 42 -2.49 8.35 -17.47
C GLU A 42 -3.86 7.94 -16.91
N ALA A 43 -4.12 6.62 -16.89
CA ALA A 43 -5.34 6.08 -16.30
C ALA A 43 -5.43 6.44 -14.80
N HIS A 44 -6.65 6.66 -14.31
CA HIS A 44 -6.90 7.01 -12.92
C HIS A 44 -6.51 5.90 -11.92
N SER A 45 -6.38 4.66 -12.40
CA SER A 45 -5.94 3.49 -11.64
C SER A 45 -5.25 2.51 -12.58
N THR A 46 -4.01 2.13 -12.28
CA THR A 46 -3.23 1.17 -13.07
C THR A 46 -2.60 0.13 -12.15
N THR A 47 -2.76 -1.15 -12.47
CA THR A 47 -2.00 -2.23 -11.84
C THR A 47 -0.73 -2.48 -12.64
N HIS A 48 0.41 -2.25 -12.01
CA HIS A 48 1.72 -2.51 -12.60
C HIS A 48 2.22 -3.88 -12.13
N LEU A 49 2.57 -4.74 -13.08
CA LEU A 49 3.27 -5.98 -12.78
C LEU A 49 4.74 -5.64 -12.53
N LEU A 50 5.30 -6.18 -11.45
CA LEU A 50 6.69 -5.98 -11.05
C LEU A 50 7.52 -7.18 -11.49
N SER A 51 8.81 -6.96 -11.74
CA SER A 51 9.77 -8.06 -11.81
C SER A 51 9.91 -8.72 -10.44
N ASP A 52 10.48 -9.92 -10.40
CA ASP A 52 10.78 -10.60 -9.13
C ASP A 52 11.75 -9.77 -8.26
N GLU A 53 12.69 -9.06 -8.91
CA GLU A 53 13.62 -8.15 -8.23
C GLU A 53 12.89 -6.97 -7.58
N ASP A 54 12.03 -6.27 -8.34
CA ASP A 54 11.26 -5.15 -7.79
C ASP A 54 10.26 -5.63 -6.71
N GLY A 55 9.65 -6.81 -6.89
CA GLY A 55 8.75 -7.41 -5.91
C GLY A 55 9.40 -7.68 -4.55
N GLN A 56 10.68 -8.07 -4.53
CA GLN A 56 11.45 -8.24 -3.29
C GLN A 56 11.70 -6.92 -2.53
N GLY A 57 11.60 -5.79 -3.22
CA GLY A 57 11.66 -4.44 -2.62
C GLY A 57 10.44 -4.07 -1.79
N LEU A 58 9.37 -4.87 -1.82
CA LEU A 58 8.12 -4.64 -1.08
C LEU A 58 8.00 -5.60 0.12
N PRO A 59 8.22 -5.14 1.36
CA PRO A 59 8.13 -5.97 2.55
C PRO A 59 6.76 -6.64 2.72
N GLY A 60 6.78 -7.95 2.94
CA GLY A 60 5.58 -8.74 3.16
C GLY A 60 4.65 -8.82 1.95
N ALA A 61 5.13 -8.55 0.73
CA ALA A 61 4.32 -8.66 -0.49
C ALA A 61 3.89 -10.10 -0.74
N LEU A 62 2.64 -10.26 -1.19
CA LEU A 62 2.04 -11.55 -1.56
C LEU A 62 1.98 -11.77 -3.08
N GLN A 63 2.27 -10.72 -3.85
CA GLN A 63 2.32 -10.74 -5.31
C GLN A 63 3.28 -9.67 -5.83
N ASN A 64 3.81 -9.89 -7.03
CA ASN A 64 4.68 -8.93 -7.73
C ASN A 64 3.84 -7.93 -8.51
N SER A 65 3.07 -7.10 -7.81
CA SER A 65 2.34 -5.99 -8.43
C SER A 65 2.14 -4.81 -7.48
N LEU A 66 2.04 -3.62 -8.07
CA LEU A 66 1.74 -2.37 -7.39
C LEU A 66 0.62 -1.65 -8.14
N VAL A 67 -0.45 -1.32 -7.44
CA VAL A 67 -1.54 -0.50 -7.99
C VAL A 67 -1.25 0.95 -7.68
N VAL A 68 -1.23 1.80 -8.71
CA VAL A 68 -1.10 3.26 -8.58
C VAL A 68 -2.43 3.90 -8.95
N GLN A 69 -2.99 4.68 -8.03
CA GLN A 69 -4.25 5.39 -8.21
C GLN A 69 -4.03 6.89 -8.09
N ALA A 70 -4.48 7.65 -9.07
CA ALA A 70 -4.52 9.11 -9.00
C ALA A 70 -5.68 9.54 -8.09
N ARG A 71 -5.46 9.48 -6.77
CA ARG A 71 -6.50 9.60 -5.75
C ARG A 71 -7.27 10.92 -5.85
N SER A 72 -6.58 12.01 -6.17
CA SER A 72 -7.18 13.35 -6.36
C SER A 72 -8.14 13.46 -7.54
N ARG A 73 -8.17 12.48 -8.46
CA ARG A 73 -9.11 12.49 -9.59
C ARG A 73 -10.49 11.92 -9.27
N TYR A 74 -10.64 11.26 -8.13
CA TYR A 74 -11.91 10.64 -7.75
C TYR A 74 -12.90 11.64 -7.15
N SER A 75 -12.39 12.69 -6.51
CA SER A 75 -13.19 13.77 -5.92
C SER A 75 -12.28 14.93 -5.56
N ASP A 76 -12.87 16.11 -5.49
CA ASP A 76 -12.22 17.28 -4.88
C ASP A 76 -11.97 17.03 -3.38
N GLY A 77 -11.00 17.76 -2.82
CA GLY A 77 -10.70 17.76 -1.38
C GLY A 77 -9.67 16.72 -0.91
N PHE A 78 -9.19 15.81 -1.78
CA PHE A 78 -8.10 14.89 -1.43
C PHE A 78 -6.73 15.57 -1.32
N ALA A 79 -6.57 16.74 -1.94
CA ALA A 79 -5.34 17.51 -1.89
C ALA A 79 -5.67 19.02 -1.87
N PRO A 80 -4.79 19.86 -1.28
CA PRO A 80 -4.87 21.30 -1.42
C PRO A 80 -4.77 21.76 -2.89
N PRO A 81 -5.21 23.00 -3.22
CA PRO A 81 -5.05 23.55 -4.57
C PRO A 81 -3.60 23.49 -5.07
N GLY A 82 -3.41 23.08 -6.33
CA GLY A 82 -2.09 22.92 -6.94
C GLY A 82 -1.27 21.75 -6.38
N ARG A 83 -1.90 20.82 -5.66
CA ARG A 83 -1.31 19.56 -5.18
C ARG A 83 -2.19 18.39 -5.60
N SER A 84 -1.60 17.21 -5.66
CA SER A 84 -2.31 15.96 -5.91
C SER A 84 -1.83 14.83 -4.99
N VAL A 85 -2.62 13.79 -4.85
CA VAL A 85 -2.29 12.59 -4.08
C VAL A 85 -2.35 11.37 -4.99
N LEU A 86 -1.30 10.56 -4.98
CA LEU A 86 -1.35 9.19 -5.47
C LEU A 86 -1.52 8.22 -4.30
N HIS A 87 -2.23 7.13 -4.55
CA HIS A 87 -2.37 6.01 -3.62
C HIS A 87 -1.76 4.77 -4.27
N CYS A 88 -0.64 4.32 -3.71
CA CYS A 88 0.11 3.16 -4.15
C CYS A 88 -0.20 1.99 -3.20
N THR A 89 -0.67 0.86 -3.72
CA THR A 89 -1.03 -0.31 -2.90
C THR A 89 -0.51 -1.60 -3.46
N TYR A 90 -0.13 -2.51 -2.57
CA TYR A 90 0.18 -3.90 -2.92
C TYR A 90 -0.43 -4.84 -1.87
N PHE A 91 -0.73 -6.07 -2.27
CA PHE A 91 -1.20 -7.10 -1.35
C PHE A 91 -0.06 -7.55 -0.44
N SER A 92 -0.35 -7.59 0.85
CA SER A 92 0.64 -7.87 1.88
C SER A 92 0.08 -8.78 2.97
N ASP A 93 0.97 -9.55 3.58
CA ASP A 93 0.65 -10.36 4.75
C ASP A 93 0.48 -9.48 6.00
N TYR A 94 -0.71 -9.51 6.60
CA TYR A 94 -0.99 -8.84 7.86
C TYR A 94 -0.14 -9.35 9.02
N ALA A 95 0.11 -10.66 9.09
CA ALA A 95 0.88 -11.27 10.18
C ALA A 95 2.31 -10.71 10.21
N TYR A 96 2.96 -10.61 9.03
CA TYR A 96 4.27 -10.00 8.87
C TYR A 96 4.38 -8.63 9.57
N TRP A 97 3.47 -7.71 9.25
CA TRP A 97 3.51 -6.35 9.81
C TRP A 97 3.13 -6.29 11.28
N LYS A 98 2.16 -7.11 11.71
CA LYS A 98 1.72 -7.18 13.12
C LYS A 98 2.83 -7.69 14.03
N GLU A 99 3.48 -8.77 13.63
CA GLU A 99 4.60 -9.37 14.37
C GLU A 99 5.77 -8.40 14.44
N LEU A 100 6.13 -7.80 13.30
CA LEU A 100 7.21 -6.82 13.24
C LEU A 100 6.96 -5.63 14.17
N ARG A 101 5.74 -5.06 14.14
CA ARG A 101 5.36 -3.96 15.02
C ARG A 101 5.44 -4.32 16.50
N THR A 102 5.10 -5.56 16.85
CA THR A 102 5.08 -6.04 18.25
C THR A 102 6.48 -6.32 18.76
N ARG A 103 7.30 -6.99 17.94
CA ARG A 103 8.65 -7.42 18.31
C ARG A 103 9.69 -6.31 18.22
N ASP A 104 9.61 -5.47 17.18
CA ASP A 104 10.60 -4.41 16.93
C ASP A 104 9.98 -3.19 16.23
N ARG A 105 9.64 -2.17 17.02
CA ARG A 105 9.08 -0.91 16.52
C ARG A 105 10.06 -0.08 15.69
N LYS A 106 11.37 -0.26 15.86
CA LYS A 106 12.38 0.48 15.08
C LYS A 106 12.45 -0.14 13.69
N GLU A 107 12.56 -1.46 13.62
CA GLU A 107 12.55 -2.18 12.35
C GLU A 107 11.23 -2.01 11.60
N TYR A 108 10.08 -2.04 12.30
CA TYR A 108 8.77 -1.74 11.69
C TYR A 108 8.79 -0.38 10.97
N ARG A 109 9.28 0.67 11.63
CA ARG A 109 9.39 2.01 11.01
C ARG A 109 10.37 2.01 9.85
N ARG A 110 11.49 1.30 9.96
CA ARG A 110 12.48 1.15 8.88
C ARG A 110 11.86 0.49 7.65
N ARG A 111 11.09 -0.60 7.83
CA ARG A 111 10.39 -1.27 6.71
C ARG A 111 9.36 -0.39 6.03
N LYS A 112 8.67 0.49 6.77
CA LYS A 112 7.79 1.49 6.15
C LYS A 112 8.57 2.52 5.32
N GLN A 113 9.76 2.91 5.78
CA GLN A 113 10.66 3.76 5.00
C GLN A 113 11.19 3.05 3.76
N ASP A 114 11.46 1.73 3.84
CA ASP A 114 11.82 0.93 2.66
C ASP A 114 10.70 0.97 1.60
N VAL A 115 9.43 0.81 2.01
CA VAL A 115 8.26 0.95 1.11
C VAL A 115 8.21 2.35 0.50
N ALA A 116 8.37 3.39 1.31
CA ALA A 116 8.35 4.77 0.82
C ALA A 116 9.48 5.03 -0.20
N GLY A 117 10.68 4.51 0.05
CA GLY A 117 11.81 4.56 -0.86
C GLY A 117 11.53 3.83 -2.17
N PHE A 118 11.03 2.60 -2.09
CA PHE A 118 10.64 1.81 -3.26
C PHE A 118 9.62 2.55 -4.13
N VAL A 119 8.55 3.07 -3.53
CA VAL A 119 7.50 3.81 -4.25
C VAL A 119 8.05 5.05 -4.95
N ARG A 120 8.95 5.80 -4.30
CA ARG A 120 9.62 6.95 -4.95
C ARG A 120 10.42 6.52 -6.18
N THR A 121 11.26 5.50 -6.04
CA THR A 121 12.07 5.00 -7.16
C THR A 121 11.21 4.43 -8.28
N PHE A 122 10.16 3.68 -7.94
CA PHE A 122 9.21 3.13 -8.91
C PHE A 122 8.53 4.24 -9.72
N LEU A 123 8.00 5.27 -9.04
CA LEU A 123 7.34 6.39 -9.70
C LEU A 123 8.31 7.20 -10.57
N GLU A 124 9.54 7.43 -10.10
CA GLU A 124 10.58 8.14 -10.85
C GLU A 124 10.93 7.42 -12.17
N ARG A 125 11.09 6.10 -12.14
CA ARG A 125 11.33 5.33 -13.37
C ARG A 125 10.17 5.42 -14.35
N ARG A 126 8.94 5.54 -13.85
CA ARG A 126 7.73 5.53 -14.68
C ARG A 126 7.33 6.91 -15.20
N SER A 127 7.66 7.97 -14.45
CA SER A 127 7.41 9.36 -14.78
C SER A 127 8.64 10.18 -14.35
N PRO A 128 9.68 10.25 -15.19
CA PRO A 128 10.92 10.96 -14.85
C PRO A 128 10.67 12.41 -14.43
N GLY A 129 11.31 12.82 -13.33
CA GLY A 129 11.14 14.14 -12.71
C GLY A 129 9.99 14.23 -11.70
N ILE A 130 9.20 13.16 -11.50
CA ILE A 130 8.14 13.17 -10.49
C ILE A 130 8.70 13.23 -9.07
N GLY A 131 9.87 12.64 -8.84
CA GLY A 131 10.54 12.59 -7.53
C GLY A 131 10.76 13.97 -6.94
N ASP A 132 11.15 14.94 -7.77
CA ASP A 132 11.33 16.34 -7.36
C ASP A 132 10.02 16.99 -6.90
N ARG A 133 8.88 16.50 -7.39
CA ARG A 133 7.55 16.99 -7.03
C ARG A 133 6.95 16.27 -5.82
N ILE A 134 7.55 15.17 -5.34
CA ILE A 134 7.05 14.43 -4.17
C ILE A 134 7.41 15.19 -2.90
N ASP A 135 6.40 15.75 -2.23
CA ASP A 135 6.57 16.40 -0.93
C ASP A 135 6.72 15.38 0.20
N LEU A 136 5.91 14.32 0.17
CA LEU A 136 5.92 13.27 1.19
C LEU A 136 5.44 11.93 0.64
N VAL A 137 5.84 10.87 1.31
CA VAL A 137 5.24 9.54 1.17
C VAL A 137 4.93 9.05 2.58
N ASP A 138 3.66 8.75 2.86
CA ASP A 138 3.22 8.17 4.12
C ASP A 138 2.74 6.74 3.89
N VAL A 139 3.10 5.84 4.82
CA VAL A 139 2.88 4.38 4.73
C VAL A 139 2.31 3.87 6.04
#